data_AF-A0A257SUX0-F1
#
_entry.id   AF-A0A257SUX0-F1
#
_cell.length_a   1.000
_cell.length_b   1.000
_cell.length_c   1.000
_cell.angle_alpha   90.00
_cell.angle_beta   90.00
_cell.angle_gamma   90.00
#
_symmetry.space_group_name_H-M   'P 1'
#
loop_
_entity.id
_entity.type
_entity.pdbx_description
1 polymer ?
#
loop_
_entity_poly.entity_id
_entity_poly.type
_entity_poly.pdbx_seq_one_letter_code
_entity_poly.pdbx_strand_id
1 'polypeptide(L)'
;MFHRARTISSFGTRVTPTGPARTDRSRGCARSRSTTTCSGGLAMKRMFVLAGTLAVLSASVVGASVWTGRQAEDRIEQLVASGNQAGQIYAVHLQSYRRGWFSSDAVTDVEIKRAWLQSLSPDRPVAHSVHIVFAEHVRHGPLLFGPHRVQVGAAHIGTRLVRISGPMGSLPVDRFHYRADSLLAFDGTLHSRLTVDPVDVALHGGARLHWDGLYARMTTSPDRHIVATMHAGPVQIRGPKGYFTLAGMDFTADLRQDLPGVYYGSEAISFHGLEGGANGAPRAAVQHVVIKGISALEPGHELRSRADFDISGIEIPQIDVQEVHLGVDVDRLPEQPFLSVRKRMMAINGQNLTLQHRARAMLHLWTNVLPALLADSPTVTLRDVHVVTRAGVVKADATVHYDASVKPVPGGPPFNIQALAVQAHLRIPVVLLHRLVFTGMCRALQAAHAHNPEPDAAQLSAAAEAAAHRKIGSLINEHMLVRDGDLYHANLIGP
;
A
#
# COMPACT_ATOMS: atom_id res chain seq x y z
N MET A 1 -34.73 10.00 19.95
CA MET A 1 -35.76 10.86 19.32
C MET A 1 -36.12 10.26 17.97
N PHE A 2 -37.39 9.91 17.80
CA PHE A 2 -38.12 9.42 16.61
C PHE A 2 -37.67 8.17 15.82
N HIS A 3 -38.46 7.11 16.06
CA HIS A 3 -38.79 5.97 15.19
C HIS A 3 -39.19 6.34 13.75
N ARG A 4 -38.88 5.45 12.78
CA ARG A 4 -39.91 4.65 12.08
C ARG A 4 -39.32 3.53 11.21
N ALA A 5 -39.81 2.33 11.47
CA ALA A 5 -39.71 1.14 10.64
C ALA A 5 -40.72 1.18 9.47
N ARG A 6 -40.41 0.51 8.35
CA ARG A 6 -41.41 -0.08 7.46
C ARG A 6 -40.91 -1.40 6.86
N THR A 7 -41.53 -2.46 7.35
CA THR A 7 -41.69 -3.79 6.80
C THR A 7 -42.60 -3.73 5.56
N ILE A 8 -42.31 -4.51 4.52
CA ILE A 8 -43.33 -4.98 3.56
C ILE A 8 -43.19 -6.49 3.40
N SER A 9 -44.31 -7.15 3.67
CA SER A 9 -44.55 -8.58 3.68
C SER A 9 -44.91 -9.13 2.30
N SER A 10 -44.46 -10.36 2.09
CA SER A 10 -45.02 -11.46 1.31
C SER A 10 -46.47 -11.33 0.80
N PHE A 11 -46.67 -11.75 -0.46
CA PHE A 11 -47.88 -12.43 -0.91
C PHE A 11 -47.47 -13.64 -1.76
N GLY A 12 -47.88 -14.83 -1.33
CA GLY A 12 -47.93 -16.01 -2.18
C GLY A 12 -49.39 -16.30 -2.53
N THR A 13 -49.62 -16.99 -3.66
CA THR A 13 -50.49 -18.17 -3.67
C THR A 13 -50.33 -18.96 -4.97
N ARG A 14 -50.46 -20.26 -4.77
CA ARG A 14 -50.26 -21.41 -5.64
C ARG A 14 -51.62 -21.75 -6.31
N VAL A 15 -51.64 -22.12 -7.59
CA VAL A 15 -52.77 -22.88 -8.18
C VAL A 15 -52.21 -24.02 -9.02
N THR A 16 -52.65 -25.22 -8.67
CA THR A 16 -52.32 -26.55 -9.22
C THR A 16 -53.22 -26.93 -10.42
N PRO A 17 -52.87 -28.02 -11.15
CA PRO A 17 -53.42 -28.36 -12.46
C PRO A 17 -54.61 -29.34 -12.40
N THR A 18 -55.48 -29.27 -13.41
CA THR A 18 -56.48 -30.27 -13.82
C THR A 18 -56.65 -30.10 -15.33
N GLY A 19 -56.83 -31.07 -16.21
CA GLY A 19 -56.94 -32.52 -16.24
C GLY A 19 -57.05 -32.94 -17.72
N PRO A 20 -57.00 -34.24 -18.07
CA PRO A 20 -56.96 -34.70 -19.47
C PRO A 20 -58.38 -34.94 -20.04
N ALA A 21 -58.54 -34.75 -21.34
CA ALA A 21 -59.71 -35.24 -22.08
C ALA A 21 -59.29 -35.91 -23.39
N ARG A 22 -59.93 -37.05 -23.62
CA ARG A 22 -59.70 -38.10 -24.60
C ARG A 22 -60.74 -37.96 -25.73
N THR A 23 -60.51 -38.68 -26.83
CA THR A 23 -61.42 -38.96 -27.98
C THR A 23 -61.48 -37.84 -29.04
N ASP A 24 -61.55 -38.08 -30.35
CA ASP A 24 -61.92 -39.27 -31.11
C ASP A 24 -61.30 -39.23 -32.53
N ARG A 25 -61.31 -40.40 -33.14
CA ARG A 25 -61.07 -40.77 -34.54
C ARG A 25 -61.51 -39.74 -35.58
N SER A 26 -60.71 -39.60 -36.63
CA SER A 26 -61.22 -39.85 -37.99
C SER A 26 -60.11 -40.21 -38.96
N ARG A 27 -60.40 -41.27 -39.72
CA ARG A 27 -59.65 -41.77 -40.87
C ARG A 27 -59.70 -40.72 -41.99
N GLY A 28 -58.57 -40.48 -42.63
CA GLY A 28 -58.49 -39.74 -43.88
C GLY A 28 -57.29 -40.18 -44.71
N CYS A 29 -57.46 -41.25 -45.48
CA CYS A 29 -56.59 -41.57 -46.60
C CYS A 29 -56.67 -40.46 -47.64
N ALA A 30 -55.58 -39.74 -47.88
CA ALA A 30 -55.39 -38.97 -49.10
C ALA A 30 -53.93 -39.07 -49.56
N ARG A 31 -53.73 -39.88 -50.59
CA ARG A 31 -52.56 -39.84 -51.48
C ARG A 31 -52.34 -38.40 -51.95
N SER A 32 -51.14 -37.86 -51.77
CA SER A 32 -50.69 -36.71 -52.56
C SER A 32 -49.16 -36.65 -52.62
N ARG A 33 -48.64 -37.21 -53.72
CA ARG A 33 -47.44 -36.83 -54.49
C ARG A 33 -46.23 -36.29 -53.71
N SER A 34 -45.24 -37.15 -53.59
CA SER A 34 -43.82 -36.80 -53.51
C SER A 34 -43.40 -35.97 -54.72
N THR A 35 -43.38 -34.64 -54.59
CA THR A 35 -42.50 -33.79 -55.41
C THR A 35 -41.14 -33.74 -54.75
N THR A 36 -40.33 -34.76 -55.04
CA THR A 36 -38.88 -34.71 -54.87
C THR A 36 -38.35 -33.74 -55.93
N THR A 37 -38.40 -32.44 -55.64
CA THR A 37 -37.66 -31.46 -56.42
C THR A 37 -36.18 -31.71 -56.20
N CYS A 38 -35.51 -32.16 -57.27
CA CYS A 38 -34.06 -32.15 -57.43
C CYS A 38 -33.51 -30.74 -57.13
N SER A 39 -33.14 -30.50 -55.87
CA SER A 39 -32.33 -29.36 -55.42
C SER A 39 -30.93 -29.83 -55.02
N GLY A 40 -30.35 -30.76 -55.78
CA GLY A 40 -29.01 -31.31 -55.50
C GLY A 40 -27.88 -30.29 -55.66
N GLY A 41 -28.05 -29.27 -56.51
CA GLY A 41 -27.03 -28.23 -56.75
C GLY A 41 -27.04 -27.06 -55.78
N LEU A 42 -28.22 -26.66 -55.26
CA LEU A 42 -28.34 -25.51 -54.37
C LEU A 42 -28.06 -25.85 -52.90
N ALA A 43 -28.43 -27.06 -52.46
CA ALA A 43 -28.12 -27.54 -51.11
C ALA A 43 -26.61 -27.74 -50.92
N MET A 44 -25.92 -28.27 -51.93
CA MET A 44 -24.48 -28.50 -51.89
C MET A 44 -23.67 -27.19 -51.92
N LYS A 45 -24.06 -26.21 -52.76
CA LYS A 45 -23.44 -24.86 -52.74
C LYS A 45 -23.66 -24.13 -51.40
N ARG A 46 -24.86 -24.22 -50.80
CA ARG A 46 -25.13 -23.66 -49.47
C ARG A 46 -24.34 -24.36 -48.37
N MET A 47 -24.13 -25.68 -48.49
CA MET A 47 -23.31 -26.45 -47.55
C MET A 47 -21.82 -26.08 -47.66
N PHE A 48 -21.29 -25.86 -48.86
CA PHE A 48 -19.91 -25.39 -49.05
C PHE A 48 -19.71 -23.94 -48.58
N VAL A 49 -20.69 -23.05 -48.81
CA VAL A 49 -20.65 -21.68 -48.28
C VAL A 49 -20.73 -21.68 -46.75
N LEU A 50 -21.58 -22.52 -46.15
CA LEU A 50 -21.69 -22.66 -44.69
C LEU A 50 -20.40 -23.24 -44.09
N ALA A 51 -19.84 -24.29 -44.70
CA ALA A 51 -18.58 -24.90 -44.26
C ALA A 51 -17.39 -23.95 -44.43
N GLY A 52 -17.33 -23.21 -45.54
CA GLY A 52 -16.32 -22.17 -45.76
C GLY A 52 -16.44 -21.01 -44.77
N THR A 53 -17.66 -20.56 -44.48
CA THR A 53 -17.93 -19.52 -43.48
C THR A 53 -17.54 -19.99 -42.08
N LEU A 54 -17.87 -21.24 -41.72
CA LEU A 54 -17.50 -21.84 -40.45
C LEU A 54 -15.98 -22.01 -40.33
N ALA A 55 -15.29 -22.39 -41.41
CA ALA A 55 -13.84 -22.50 -41.44
C ALA A 55 -13.16 -21.12 -41.26
N VAL A 56 -13.65 -20.08 -41.95
CA VAL A 56 -13.14 -18.71 -41.80
C VAL A 56 -13.41 -18.19 -40.38
N LEU A 57 -14.63 -18.34 -39.86
CA LEU A 57 -14.95 -17.95 -38.48
C LEU A 57 -14.07 -18.69 -37.45
N SER A 58 -13.84 -19.99 -37.67
CA SER A 58 -12.97 -20.79 -36.79
C SER A 58 -11.52 -20.29 -36.85
N ALA A 59 -10.99 -20.02 -38.05
CA ALA A 59 -9.65 -19.46 -38.21
C ALA A 59 -9.52 -18.06 -37.59
N SER A 60 -10.54 -17.21 -37.72
CA SER A 60 -10.60 -15.88 -37.09
C SER A 60 -10.64 -15.97 -35.57
N VAL A 61 -11.44 -16.88 -35.00
CA VAL A 61 -11.50 -17.09 -33.54
C VAL A 61 -10.15 -17.58 -33.02
N VAL A 62 -9.53 -18.55 -33.70
CA VAL A 62 -8.20 -19.06 -33.35
C VAL A 62 -7.13 -17.96 -33.42
N GLY A 63 -7.10 -17.19 -34.51
CA GLY A 63 -6.16 -16.07 -34.67
C GLY A 63 -6.34 -14.99 -33.59
N ALA A 64 -7.60 -14.62 -33.31
CA ALA A 64 -7.93 -13.68 -32.24
C ALA A 64 -7.49 -14.20 -30.86
N SER A 65 -7.71 -15.49 -30.59
CA SER A 65 -7.31 -16.11 -29.31
C SER A 65 -5.80 -16.15 -29.10
N VAL A 66 -5.01 -16.39 -30.16
CA VAL A 66 -3.55 -16.29 -30.10
C VAL A 66 -3.10 -14.86 -29.83
N TRP A 67 -3.72 -13.86 -30.47
CA TRP A 67 -3.41 -12.44 -30.25
C TRP A 67 -3.73 -12.01 -28.81
N THR A 68 -4.93 -12.31 -28.31
CA THR A 68 -5.29 -12.02 -26.92
C THR A 68 -4.44 -12.78 -25.89
N GLY A 69 -3.99 -14.00 -26.24
CA GLY A 69 -3.10 -14.79 -25.39
C GLY A 69 -1.75 -14.10 -25.19
N ARG A 70 -1.18 -13.55 -26.27
CA ARG A 70 0.04 -12.70 -26.18
C ARG A 70 -0.20 -11.45 -25.34
N GLN A 71 -1.32 -10.77 -25.56
CA GLN A 71 -1.66 -9.57 -24.77
C GLN A 71 -1.74 -9.86 -23.27
N ALA A 72 -2.28 -11.03 -22.88
CA ALA A 72 -2.34 -11.46 -21.50
C ALA A 72 -0.96 -11.80 -20.91
N GLU A 73 -0.11 -12.46 -21.68
CA GLU A 73 1.29 -12.76 -21.32
C GLU A 73 2.08 -11.47 -21.09
N ASP A 74 2.09 -10.57 -22.08
CA ASP A 74 2.75 -9.26 -22.00
C ASP A 74 2.26 -8.48 -20.78
N ARG A 75 0.95 -8.55 -20.48
CA ARG A 75 0.37 -7.85 -19.33
C ARG A 75 0.84 -8.43 -17.99
N ILE A 76 0.93 -9.76 -17.88
CA ILE A 76 1.45 -10.41 -16.67
C ILE A 76 2.92 -10.05 -16.46
N GLU A 77 3.74 -10.08 -17.51
CA GLU A 77 5.14 -9.65 -17.44
C GLU A 77 5.27 -8.19 -17.01
N GLN A 78 4.43 -7.30 -17.55
CA GLN A 78 4.40 -5.89 -17.14
C GLN A 78 4.01 -5.72 -15.67
N LEU A 79 3.04 -6.48 -15.15
CA LEU A 79 2.64 -6.43 -13.75
C LEU A 79 3.78 -6.90 -12.84
N VAL A 80 4.49 -7.98 -13.22
CA VAL A 80 5.66 -8.49 -12.51
C VAL A 80 6.77 -7.43 -12.50
N ALA A 81 7.08 -6.84 -13.65
CA ALA A 81 8.08 -5.78 -13.77
C ALA A 81 7.70 -4.55 -12.92
N SER A 82 6.44 -4.12 -12.98
CA SER A 82 5.92 -2.97 -12.22
C SER A 82 5.93 -3.22 -10.71
N GLY A 83 5.55 -4.43 -10.27
CA GLY A 83 5.62 -4.84 -8.87
C GLY A 83 7.05 -4.79 -8.33
N ASN A 84 8.03 -5.19 -9.14
CA ASN A 84 9.45 -5.14 -8.77
C ASN A 84 10.04 -3.72 -8.74
N GLN A 85 9.42 -2.74 -9.42
CA GLN A 85 9.82 -1.33 -9.31
C GLN A 85 9.55 -0.73 -7.93
N ALA A 86 8.63 -1.33 -7.14
CA ALA A 86 8.33 -0.93 -5.77
C ALA A 86 9.15 -1.71 -4.70
N GLY A 87 10.05 -2.60 -5.14
CA GLY A 87 10.63 -3.72 -4.38
C GLY A 87 11.50 -3.46 -3.14
N GLN A 88 11.03 -2.69 -2.16
CA GLN A 88 11.61 -2.70 -0.81
C GLN A 88 11.02 -3.81 0.08
N ILE A 89 9.72 -4.07 -0.07
CA ILE A 89 8.97 -4.98 0.80
C ILE A 89 8.93 -6.39 0.21
N TYR A 90 8.64 -6.48 -1.09
CA TYR A 90 8.50 -7.73 -1.81
C TYR A 90 9.21 -7.70 -3.16
N ALA A 91 9.38 -8.88 -3.76
CA ALA A 91 9.70 -9.08 -5.16
C ALA A 91 8.68 -10.07 -5.75
N VAL A 92 8.36 -9.91 -7.02
CA VAL A 92 7.47 -10.82 -7.76
C VAL A 92 8.31 -11.51 -8.81
N HIS A 93 8.25 -12.85 -8.84
CA HIS A 93 8.95 -13.67 -9.82
C HIS A 93 7.95 -14.46 -10.64
N LEU A 94 8.04 -14.36 -11.98
CA LEU A 94 7.30 -15.26 -12.87
C LEU A 94 8.09 -16.56 -13.00
N GLN A 95 7.62 -17.63 -12.36
CA GLN A 95 8.32 -18.92 -12.37
C GLN A 95 8.12 -19.68 -13.67
N SER A 96 6.90 -19.62 -14.22
CA SER A 96 6.58 -20.25 -15.50
C SER A 96 5.35 -19.60 -16.13
N TYR A 97 5.32 -19.60 -17.47
CA TYR A 97 4.15 -19.27 -18.27
C TYR A 97 4.01 -20.29 -19.40
N ARG A 98 2.87 -20.97 -19.47
CA ARG A 98 2.59 -21.97 -20.51
C ARG A 98 1.40 -21.51 -21.33
N ARG A 99 1.69 -20.95 -22.52
CA ARG A 99 0.68 -20.45 -23.44
C ARG A 99 -0.04 -21.59 -24.16
N GLY A 100 -1.36 -21.62 -24.07
CA GLY A 100 -2.21 -22.46 -24.91
C GLY A 100 -2.96 -21.65 -25.96
N TRP A 101 -3.89 -22.31 -26.67
CA TRP A 101 -4.65 -21.67 -27.74
C TRP A 101 -5.77 -20.75 -27.22
N PHE A 102 -6.46 -21.18 -26.16
CA PHE A 102 -7.59 -20.45 -25.54
C PHE A 102 -7.43 -20.24 -24.03
N SER A 103 -6.41 -20.88 -23.46
CA SER A 103 -6.09 -20.78 -22.05
C SER A 103 -4.60 -20.93 -21.85
N SER A 104 -4.07 -20.26 -20.84
CA SER A 104 -2.68 -20.32 -20.42
C SER A 104 -2.61 -20.52 -18.91
N ASP A 105 -1.53 -21.14 -18.44
CA ASP A 105 -1.26 -21.26 -17.01
C ASP A 105 0.01 -20.48 -16.68
N ALA A 106 0.00 -19.79 -15.54
CA ALA A 106 1.19 -19.16 -14.99
C ALA A 106 1.39 -19.56 -13.51
N VAL A 107 2.63 -19.37 -13.05
CA VAL A 107 2.97 -19.50 -11.64
C VAL A 107 3.81 -18.29 -11.26
N THR A 108 3.34 -17.54 -10.27
CA THR A 108 4.07 -16.41 -9.71
C THR A 108 4.48 -16.67 -8.26
N ASP A 109 5.63 -16.15 -7.86
CA ASP A 109 6.13 -16.19 -6.49
C ASP A 109 6.34 -14.77 -5.98
N VAL A 110 5.61 -14.42 -4.93
CA VAL A 110 5.79 -13.18 -4.20
C VAL A 110 6.71 -13.44 -3.01
N GLU A 111 7.95 -12.99 -3.12
CA GLU A 111 8.94 -13.04 -2.06
C GLU A 111 8.84 -11.78 -1.19
N ILE A 112 8.40 -11.91 0.06
CA ILE A 112 8.57 -10.88 1.08
C ILE A 112 10.02 -10.94 1.58
N LYS A 113 10.75 -9.86 1.36
CA LYS A 113 12.19 -9.81 1.58
C LYS A 113 12.53 -9.94 3.05
N ARG A 114 13.51 -10.80 3.35
CA ARG A 114 14.08 -10.97 4.70
C ARG A 114 14.48 -9.64 5.35
N ALA A 115 15.08 -8.73 4.60
CA ALA A 115 15.54 -7.43 5.12
C ALA A 115 14.38 -6.59 5.69
N TRP A 116 13.21 -6.64 5.04
CA TRP A 116 12.01 -5.98 5.53
C TRP A 116 11.44 -6.67 6.77
N LEU A 117 11.34 -8.00 6.77
CA LEU A 117 10.91 -8.76 7.94
C LEU A 117 11.82 -8.51 9.16
N GLN A 118 13.14 -8.42 8.95
CA GLN A 118 14.10 -8.11 9.98
C GLN A 118 13.88 -6.72 10.60
N SER A 119 13.40 -5.74 9.82
CA SER A 119 13.11 -4.39 10.30
C SER A 119 11.94 -4.33 11.28
N LEU A 120 11.01 -5.30 11.20
CA LEU A 120 9.88 -5.43 12.11
C LEU A 120 10.25 -6.13 13.43
N SER A 121 11.43 -6.74 13.50
CA SER A 121 11.91 -7.47 14.67
C SER A 121 13.42 -7.29 14.82
N PRO A 122 13.90 -6.07 15.09
CA PRO A 122 15.33 -5.78 15.15
C PRO A 122 16.08 -6.65 16.16
N ASP A 123 15.40 -7.07 17.23
CA ASP A 123 15.99 -7.86 18.32
C ASP A 123 15.97 -9.38 18.06
N ARG A 124 15.39 -9.83 16.94
CA ARG A 124 15.33 -11.25 16.58
C ARG A 124 15.76 -11.48 15.14
N PRO A 125 16.81 -12.28 14.90
CA PRO A 125 17.23 -12.56 13.54
C PRO A 125 16.13 -13.32 12.78
N VAL A 126 15.73 -12.79 11.62
CA VAL A 126 14.82 -13.45 10.69
C VAL A 126 15.67 -14.28 9.74
N ALA A 127 15.54 -15.60 9.83
CA ALA A 127 16.40 -16.52 9.08
C ALA A 127 16.10 -16.57 7.57
N HIS A 128 14.83 -16.42 7.16
CA HIS A 128 14.40 -16.66 5.78
C HIS A 128 13.40 -15.60 5.29
N SER A 129 13.39 -15.34 3.97
CA SER A 129 12.29 -14.63 3.28
C SER A 129 10.98 -15.43 3.41
N VAL A 130 9.84 -14.79 3.19
CA VAL A 130 8.55 -15.48 3.04
C VAL A 130 8.21 -15.54 1.56
N HIS A 131 7.88 -16.72 1.05
CA HIS A 131 7.46 -16.91 -0.34
C HIS A 131 5.99 -17.29 -0.37
N ILE A 132 5.23 -16.58 -1.21
CA ILE A 132 3.80 -16.80 -1.42
C ILE A 132 3.62 -17.13 -2.90
N VAL A 133 3.36 -18.40 -3.18
CA VAL A 133 3.24 -18.92 -4.55
C VAL A 133 1.79 -18.91 -4.96
N PHE A 134 1.51 -18.29 -6.10
CA PHE A 134 0.23 -18.26 -6.75
C PHE A 134 0.27 -19.06 -8.06
N ALA A 135 -0.86 -19.67 -8.41
CA ALA A 135 -1.08 -20.22 -9.73
C ALA A 135 -2.19 -19.43 -10.41
N GLU A 136 -1.93 -18.99 -11.63
CA GLU A 136 -2.88 -18.28 -12.45
C GLU A 136 -3.39 -19.19 -13.57
N HIS A 137 -4.70 -19.16 -13.79
CA HIS A 137 -5.33 -19.73 -14.97
C HIS A 137 -5.93 -18.60 -15.80
N VAL A 138 -5.36 -18.39 -16.98
CA VAL A 138 -5.69 -17.31 -17.90
C VAL A 138 -6.55 -17.87 -19.01
N ARG A 139 -7.81 -17.48 -19.11
CA ARG A 139 -8.64 -17.75 -20.29
C ARG A 139 -8.55 -16.55 -21.22
N HIS A 140 -8.31 -16.78 -22.51
CA HIS A 140 -8.15 -15.69 -23.47
C HIS A 140 -8.82 -16.03 -24.81
N GLY A 141 -9.31 -14.99 -25.47
CA GLY A 141 -10.02 -15.10 -26.73
C GLY A 141 -11.09 -14.04 -26.87
N PRO A 142 -11.67 -13.89 -28.07
CA PRO A 142 -12.72 -12.90 -28.31
C PRO A 142 -13.96 -13.12 -27.42
N LEU A 143 -14.19 -14.36 -27.00
CA LEU A 143 -15.25 -14.78 -26.10
C LEU A 143 -14.66 -15.63 -24.97
N LEU A 144 -14.89 -15.20 -23.73
CA LEU A 144 -14.40 -15.85 -22.52
C LEU A 144 -15.50 -16.73 -21.94
N PHE A 145 -15.38 -18.04 -22.10
CA PHE A 145 -16.35 -18.99 -21.59
C PHE A 145 -16.07 -19.30 -20.10
N GLY A 146 -17.02 -18.90 -19.24
CA GLY A 146 -17.05 -19.25 -17.82
C GLY A 146 -18.16 -20.24 -17.49
N PRO A 147 -18.11 -20.88 -16.30
CA PRO A 147 -19.05 -21.95 -15.93
C PRO A 147 -20.54 -21.55 -15.99
N HIS A 148 -20.87 -20.26 -15.90
CA HIS A 148 -22.26 -19.77 -15.95
C HIS A 148 -22.47 -18.51 -16.80
N ARG A 149 -21.45 -18.04 -17.54
CA ARG A 149 -21.53 -16.77 -18.28
C ARG A 149 -20.45 -16.68 -19.36
N VAL A 150 -20.82 -16.10 -20.51
CA VAL A 150 -19.89 -15.68 -21.56
C VAL A 150 -19.55 -14.22 -21.29
N GLN A 151 -18.26 -13.91 -21.21
CA GLN A 151 -17.76 -12.55 -21.05
C GLN A 151 -17.00 -12.12 -22.30
N VAL A 152 -16.96 -10.81 -22.53
CA VAL A 152 -16.22 -10.21 -23.64
C VAL A 152 -15.05 -9.44 -23.04
N GLY A 153 -13.84 -9.74 -23.50
CA GLY A 153 -12.59 -9.18 -23.02
C GLY A 153 -11.41 -9.94 -23.62
N ALA A 154 -10.21 -9.40 -23.52
CA ALA A 154 -9.01 -10.07 -24.01
C ALA A 154 -8.68 -11.31 -23.17
N ALA A 155 -8.75 -11.20 -21.84
CA ALA A 155 -8.46 -12.32 -20.95
C ALA A 155 -9.15 -12.22 -19.59
N HIS A 156 -9.44 -13.39 -18.99
CA HIS A 156 -9.82 -13.54 -17.60
C HIS A 156 -8.74 -14.34 -16.86
N ILE A 157 -8.17 -13.76 -15.82
CA ILE A 157 -7.09 -14.33 -15.01
C ILE A 157 -7.67 -14.70 -13.65
N GLY A 158 -7.77 -16.00 -13.38
CA GLY A 158 -8.11 -16.51 -12.05
C GLY A 158 -6.84 -16.91 -11.31
N THR A 159 -6.59 -16.31 -10.15
CA THR A 159 -5.41 -16.54 -9.33
C THR A 159 -5.79 -17.25 -8.04
N ARG A 160 -5.07 -18.32 -7.72
CA ARG A 160 -5.24 -19.10 -6.49
C ARG A 160 -3.93 -19.16 -5.71
N LEU A 161 -4.06 -19.12 -4.38
CA LEU A 161 -2.95 -19.38 -3.47
C LEU A 161 -2.58 -20.88 -3.52
N VAL A 162 -1.31 -21.18 -3.73
CA VAL A 162 -0.80 -22.56 -3.81
C VAL A 162 -0.04 -22.92 -2.54
N ARG A 163 0.85 -22.02 -2.10
CA ARG A 163 1.75 -22.31 -0.98
C ARG A 163 2.24 -21.02 -0.34
N ILE A 164 2.37 -21.05 0.98
CA ILE A 164 3.15 -20.08 1.76
C ILE A 164 4.33 -20.84 2.38
N SER A 165 5.54 -20.27 2.31
CA SER A 165 6.73 -20.87 2.93
C SER A 165 7.60 -19.82 3.62
N GLY A 166 8.55 -20.27 4.44
CA GLY A 166 9.34 -19.41 5.33
C GLY A 166 8.73 -19.35 6.74
N PRO A 167 8.95 -18.28 7.50
CA PRO A 167 8.41 -18.12 8.86
C PRO A 167 6.88 -18.28 8.99
N MET A 168 6.15 -18.07 7.89
CA MET A 168 4.69 -18.25 7.82
C MET A 168 4.25 -19.59 7.22
N GLY A 169 5.18 -20.51 6.93
CA GLY A 169 4.88 -21.79 6.29
C GLY A 169 4.08 -22.78 7.14
N SER A 170 3.91 -22.48 8.43
CA SER A 170 3.05 -23.24 9.35
C SER A 170 1.58 -22.84 9.29
N LEU A 171 1.24 -21.81 8.50
CA LEU A 171 -0.15 -21.42 8.27
C LEU A 171 -0.85 -22.50 7.43
N PRO A 172 -2.06 -22.92 7.83
CA PRO A 172 -2.83 -23.92 7.09
C PRO A 172 -3.40 -23.29 5.82
N VAL A 173 -2.62 -23.28 4.72
CA VAL A 173 -2.96 -22.64 3.44
C VAL A 173 -4.33 -23.07 2.91
N ASP A 174 -4.71 -24.33 3.16
CA ASP A 174 -6.02 -24.91 2.82
C ASP A 174 -7.20 -24.20 3.49
N ARG A 175 -6.97 -23.49 4.59
CA ARG A 175 -7.98 -22.71 5.33
C ARG A 175 -8.10 -21.27 4.84
N PHE A 176 -7.17 -20.79 4.01
CA PHE A 176 -7.22 -19.45 3.44
C PHE A 176 -7.89 -19.51 2.07
N HIS A 177 -9.18 -19.18 2.02
CA HIS A 177 -9.88 -19.05 0.75
C HIS A 177 -9.52 -17.72 0.08
N TYR A 178 -8.39 -17.74 -0.64
CA TYR A 178 -7.94 -16.65 -1.50
C TYR A 178 -8.58 -16.78 -2.87
N ARG A 179 -9.19 -15.70 -3.35
CA ARG A 179 -9.67 -15.58 -4.73
C ARG A 179 -9.26 -14.22 -5.28
N ALA A 180 -8.45 -14.22 -6.33
CA ALA A 180 -8.25 -13.02 -7.13
C ALA A 180 -8.67 -13.29 -8.57
N ASP A 181 -9.54 -12.43 -9.10
CA ASP A 181 -10.05 -12.49 -10.46
C ASP A 181 -9.72 -11.17 -11.14
N SER A 182 -9.10 -11.24 -12.32
CA SER A 182 -8.81 -10.07 -13.13
C SER A 182 -9.36 -10.21 -14.54
N LEU A 183 -10.02 -9.17 -15.05
CA LEU A 183 -10.51 -9.09 -16.42
C LEU A 183 -9.68 -8.05 -17.18
N LEU A 184 -8.98 -8.49 -18.22
CA LEU A 184 -8.29 -7.65 -19.19
C LEU A 184 -9.26 -7.34 -20.33
N ALA A 185 -9.65 -6.08 -20.47
CA ALA A 185 -10.45 -5.58 -21.58
C ALA A 185 -9.58 -5.40 -22.84
N PHE A 186 -10.21 -5.27 -24.00
CA PHE A 186 -9.50 -5.14 -25.29
C PHE A 186 -8.72 -3.83 -25.44
N ASP A 187 -9.15 -2.78 -24.75
CA ASP A 187 -8.43 -1.51 -24.67
C ASP A 187 -7.14 -1.63 -23.83
N GLY A 188 -6.94 -2.74 -23.11
CA GLY A 188 -5.81 -2.96 -22.22
C GLY A 188 -6.09 -2.62 -20.76
N THR A 189 -7.30 -2.15 -20.43
CA THR A 189 -7.72 -1.90 -19.06
C THR A 189 -7.84 -3.21 -18.29
N LEU A 190 -7.24 -3.27 -17.09
CA LEU A 190 -7.29 -4.43 -16.21
C LEU A 190 -8.16 -4.13 -14.99
N HIS A 191 -9.24 -4.86 -14.81
CA HIS A 191 -10.07 -4.81 -13.60
C HIS A 191 -9.79 -6.01 -12.72
N SER A 192 -9.20 -5.80 -11.56
CA SER A 192 -8.86 -6.84 -10.59
C SER A 192 -9.75 -6.75 -9.37
N ARG A 193 -10.15 -7.90 -8.85
CA ARG A 193 -10.78 -8.07 -7.55
C ARG A 193 -10.03 -9.12 -6.78
N LEU A 194 -9.73 -8.83 -5.52
CA LEU A 194 -9.12 -9.75 -4.57
C LEU A 194 -10.06 -9.91 -3.39
N THR A 195 -10.32 -11.15 -2.98
CA THR A 195 -11.03 -11.48 -1.76
C THR A 195 -10.28 -12.55 -0.99
N VAL A 196 -10.15 -12.35 0.31
CA VAL A 196 -9.74 -13.38 1.27
C VAL A 196 -10.90 -13.54 2.23
N ASP A 197 -11.48 -14.74 2.30
CA ASP A 197 -12.58 -15.00 3.22
C ASP A 197 -12.08 -14.95 4.68
N PRO A 198 -12.99 -14.71 5.66
CA PRO A 198 -12.64 -14.80 7.07
C PRO A 198 -12.00 -16.14 7.43
N VAL A 199 -10.99 -16.10 8.29
CA VAL A 199 -10.26 -17.28 8.75
C VAL A 199 -10.12 -17.25 10.27
N ASP A 200 -10.33 -18.41 10.89
CA ASP A 200 -10.11 -18.61 12.32
C ASP A 200 -9.41 -19.95 12.53
N VAL A 201 -8.12 -19.91 12.87
CA VAL A 201 -7.25 -21.08 12.90
C VAL A 201 -6.33 -21.06 14.12
N ALA A 202 -6.12 -22.24 14.70
CA ALA A 202 -5.05 -22.44 15.66
C ALA A 202 -3.69 -22.44 14.95
N LEU A 203 -2.74 -21.72 15.50
CA LEU A 203 -1.35 -21.67 15.09
C LEU A 203 -0.51 -22.63 15.95
N HIS A 204 0.66 -22.99 15.44
CA HIS A 204 1.64 -23.75 16.21
C HIS A 204 2.07 -22.97 17.45
N GLY A 205 2.19 -23.65 18.59
CA GLY A 205 2.55 -23.02 19.87
C GLY A 205 1.36 -22.47 20.68
N GLY A 206 0.13 -22.88 20.35
CA GLY A 206 -1.07 -22.58 21.14
C GLY A 206 -1.65 -21.18 20.90
N ALA A 207 -1.15 -20.45 19.89
CA ALA A 207 -1.76 -19.20 19.46
C ALA A 207 -2.96 -19.47 18.53
N ARG A 208 -3.84 -18.48 18.38
CA ARG A 208 -5.00 -18.50 17.50
C ARG A 208 -5.01 -17.23 16.67
N LEU A 209 -5.16 -17.38 15.37
CA LEU A 209 -5.34 -16.31 14.41
C LEU A 209 -6.83 -16.23 14.07
N HIS A 210 -7.42 -15.05 14.24
CA HIS A 210 -8.73 -14.71 13.74
C HIS A 210 -8.58 -13.50 12.80
N TRP A 211 -9.09 -13.61 11.58
CA TRP A 211 -9.06 -12.52 10.61
C TRP A 211 -10.38 -12.48 9.86
N ASP A 212 -11.02 -11.31 9.82
CA ASP A 212 -12.29 -11.09 9.12
C ASP A 212 -12.15 -10.98 7.59
N GLY A 213 -10.95 -11.24 7.08
CA GLY A 213 -10.68 -11.30 5.65
C GLY A 213 -10.33 -9.94 5.04
N LEU A 214 -10.32 -9.93 3.71
CA LEU A 214 -9.89 -8.79 2.91
C LEU A 214 -10.68 -8.72 1.62
N TYR A 215 -11.00 -7.51 1.20
CA TYR A 215 -11.56 -7.20 -0.09
C TYR A 215 -10.76 -6.08 -0.74
N ALA A 216 -10.31 -6.27 -1.97
CA ALA A 216 -9.70 -5.21 -2.76
C ALA A 216 -10.23 -5.20 -4.19
N ARG A 217 -10.25 -3.99 -4.76
CA ARG A 217 -10.47 -3.73 -6.18
C ARG A 217 -9.36 -2.85 -6.68
N MET A 218 -8.91 -3.13 -7.88
CA MET A 218 -7.92 -2.32 -8.58
C MET A 218 -8.32 -2.24 -10.05
N THR A 219 -8.25 -1.06 -10.63
CA THR A 219 -8.32 -0.86 -12.07
C THR A 219 -7.00 -0.26 -12.52
N THR A 220 -6.39 -0.82 -13.56
CA THR A 220 -5.21 -0.23 -14.19
C THR A 220 -5.46 -0.04 -15.66
N SER A 221 -5.31 1.20 -16.12
CA SER A 221 -5.53 1.61 -17.50
C SER A 221 -4.22 1.56 -18.31
N PRO A 222 -4.29 1.52 -19.66
CA PRO A 222 -3.10 1.53 -20.53
C PRO A 222 -2.23 2.79 -20.39
N ASP A 223 -2.84 3.92 -20.03
CA ASP A 223 -2.16 5.19 -19.72
C ASP A 223 -1.51 5.19 -18.33
N ARG A 224 -1.43 4.02 -17.69
CA ARG A 224 -0.85 3.79 -16.35
C ARG A 224 -1.56 4.55 -15.23
N HIS A 225 -2.84 4.85 -15.42
CA HIS A 225 -3.75 5.25 -14.34
C HIS A 225 -4.17 4.03 -13.51
N ILE A 226 -4.12 4.16 -12.19
CA ILE A 226 -4.43 3.13 -11.20
C ILE A 226 -5.49 3.70 -10.25
N VAL A 227 -6.62 3.02 -10.15
CA VAL A 227 -7.63 3.29 -9.13
C VAL A 227 -7.76 2.06 -8.26
N ALA A 228 -7.51 2.18 -6.96
CA ALA A 228 -7.55 1.06 -6.03
C ALA A 228 -8.36 1.38 -4.78
N THR A 229 -9.08 0.37 -4.28
CA THR A 229 -9.73 0.38 -2.97
C THR A 229 -9.47 -0.94 -2.30
N MET A 230 -9.08 -0.95 -1.03
CA MET A 230 -8.90 -2.15 -0.22
C MET A 230 -9.50 -1.92 1.16
N HIS A 231 -10.19 -2.93 1.65
CA HIS A 231 -10.70 -3.03 3.01
C HIS A 231 -10.21 -4.36 3.58
N ALA A 232 -9.47 -4.31 4.67
CA ALA A 232 -9.08 -5.48 5.45
C ALA A 232 -9.80 -5.43 6.80
N GLY A 233 -10.56 -6.47 7.10
CA GLY A 233 -11.24 -6.61 8.38
C GLY A 233 -10.26 -6.83 9.53
N PRO A 234 -10.76 -6.82 10.77
CA PRO A 234 -9.95 -7.04 11.96
C PRO A 234 -9.08 -8.30 11.88
N VAL A 235 -7.82 -8.19 12.31
CA VAL A 235 -6.87 -9.30 12.51
C VAL A 235 -6.53 -9.38 14.00
N GLN A 236 -6.67 -10.56 14.60
CA GLN A 236 -6.35 -10.84 15.99
C GLN A 236 -5.47 -12.09 16.07
N ILE A 237 -4.34 -11.97 16.75
CA ILE A 237 -3.48 -13.08 17.11
C ILE A 237 -3.43 -13.13 18.63
N ARG A 238 -3.90 -14.23 19.24
CA ARG A 238 -3.87 -14.42 20.70
C ARG A 238 -3.13 -15.70 21.01
N GLY A 239 -2.19 -15.66 21.94
CA GLY A 239 -1.47 -16.86 22.36
C GLY A 239 -0.97 -16.77 23.80
N PRO A 240 -0.25 -17.82 24.27
CA PRO A 240 0.19 -17.90 25.66
C PRO A 240 1.14 -16.77 26.07
N LYS A 241 1.89 -16.22 25.10
CA LYS A 241 2.90 -15.17 25.33
C LYS A 241 2.35 -13.75 25.22
N GLY A 242 1.16 -13.56 24.68
CA GLY A 242 0.62 -12.23 24.41
C GLY A 242 -0.42 -12.22 23.31
N TYR A 243 -0.76 -11.02 22.88
CA TYR A 243 -1.73 -10.79 21.83
C TYR A 243 -1.34 -9.62 20.94
N PHE A 244 -1.93 -9.61 19.76
CA PHE A 244 -1.87 -8.54 18.77
C PHE A 244 -3.24 -8.39 18.13
N THR A 245 -3.69 -7.16 17.95
CA THR A 245 -4.95 -6.82 17.29
C THR A 245 -4.70 -5.67 16.32
N LEU A 246 -5.13 -5.84 15.08
CA LEU A 246 -5.38 -4.77 14.12
C LEU A 246 -6.89 -4.72 13.91
N ALA A 247 -7.57 -3.62 14.27
CA ALA A 247 -9.02 -3.51 14.17
C ALA A 247 -9.53 -3.41 12.72
N GLY A 248 -8.64 -3.11 11.78
CA GLY A 248 -8.92 -3.09 10.35
C GLY A 248 -8.06 -2.06 9.64
N MET A 249 -8.07 -2.12 8.31
CA MET A 249 -7.32 -1.21 7.45
C MET A 249 -8.15 -0.88 6.22
N ASP A 250 -8.17 0.39 5.84
CA ASP A 250 -8.68 0.84 4.56
C ASP A 250 -7.56 1.50 3.76
N PHE A 251 -7.64 1.35 2.45
CA PHE A 251 -6.74 1.99 1.50
C PHE A 251 -7.53 2.41 0.26
N THR A 252 -7.29 3.63 -0.20
CA THR A 252 -7.82 4.14 -1.45
C THR A 252 -6.71 4.85 -2.21
N ALA A 253 -6.68 4.69 -3.52
CA ALA A 253 -5.70 5.34 -4.37
C ALA A 253 -6.31 5.69 -5.73
N ASP A 254 -5.92 6.84 -6.25
CA ASP A 254 -6.14 7.31 -7.62
C ASP A 254 -4.79 7.91 -8.07
N LEU A 255 -4.04 7.13 -8.84
CA LEU A 255 -2.63 7.37 -9.12
C LEU A 255 -2.35 7.26 -10.61
N ARG A 256 -1.52 8.13 -11.15
CA ARG A 256 -1.00 8.06 -12.53
C ARG A 256 0.51 7.94 -12.51
N GLN A 257 1.07 7.39 -13.58
CA GLN A 257 2.49 7.08 -13.67
C GLN A 257 3.08 7.58 -15.00
N ASP A 258 3.79 8.71 -14.96
CA ASP A 258 4.53 9.21 -16.12
C ASP A 258 5.89 8.53 -16.26
N LEU A 259 6.60 8.39 -15.13
CA LEU A 259 7.90 7.75 -15.07
C LEU A 259 7.85 6.38 -14.37
N PRO A 260 8.66 5.40 -14.82
CA PRO A 260 8.79 4.10 -14.17
C PRO A 260 9.01 4.21 -12.65
N GLY A 261 8.12 3.58 -11.89
CA GLY A 261 7.99 3.62 -10.44
C GLY A 261 7.44 4.90 -9.82
N VAL A 262 7.30 6.04 -10.50
CA VAL A 262 6.77 7.29 -9.91
C VAL A 262 5.28 7.36 -10.11
N TYR A 263 4.55 7.33 -9.00
CA TYR A 263 3.12 7.50 -9.00
C TYR A 263 2.81 8.86 -8.40
N TYR A 264 1.91 9.60 -9.03
CA TYR A 264 1.37 10.85 -8.53
C TYR A 264 -0.16 10.81 -8.55
N GLY A 265 -0.80 11.54 -7.67
CA GLY A 265 -2.25 11.51 -7.48
C GLY A 265 -2.60 11.49 -6.00
N SER A 266 -3.76 10.94 -5.65
CA SER A 266 -4.22 10.87 -4.26
C SER A 266 -4.17 9.45 -3.72
N GLU A 267 -3.70 9.32 -2.49
CA GLU A 267 -3.76 8.08 -1.72
C GLU A 267 -4.22 8.37 -0.29
N ALA A 268 -4.94 7.42 0.30
CA ALA A 268 -5.28 7.46 1.70
C ALA A 268 -5.19 6.05 2.28
N ILE A 269 -4.55 5.92 3.43
CA ILE A 269 -4.50 4.69 4.21
C ILE A 269 -4.97 5.02 5.63
N SER A 270 -5.85 4.19 6.18
CA SER A 270 -6.30 4.32 7.56
C SER A 270 -6.25 2.98 8.29
N PHE A 271 -5.78 3.01 9.53
CA PHE A 271 -5.80 1.90 10.47
C PHE A 271 -6.78 2.23 11.60
N HIS A 272 -7.75 1.37 11.84
CA HIS A 272 -8.84 1.60 12.82
C HIS A 272 -8.49 1.24 14.26
N GLY A 273 -7.27 0.78 14.49
CA GLY A 273 -6.79 0.40 15.81
C GLY A 273 -5.67 -0.61 15.71
N LEU A 274 -4.59 -0.38 16.45
CA LEU A 274 -3.48 -1.29 16.62
C LEU A 274 -3.27 -1.48 18.12
N GLU A 275 -3.28 -2.72 18.59
CA GLU A 275 -3.06 -3.04 20.00
C GLU A 275 -2.16 -4.27 20.11
N GLY A 276 -1.26 -4.27 21.07
CA GLY A 276 -0.46 -5.44 21.38
C GLY A 276 0.11 -5.40 22.79
N GLY A 277 0.42 -6.58 23.30
CA GLY A 277 1.03 -6.70 24.62
C GLY A 277 1.38 -8.13 24.97
N ALA A 278 2.34 -8.29 25.88
CA ALA A 278 2.54 -9.55 26.55
C ALA A 278 1.44 -9.75 27.61
N ASN A 279 1.05 -11.00 27.86
CA ASN A 279 0.04 -11.31 28.87
C ASN A 279 0.53 -10.85 30.25
N GLY A 280 -0.23 -10.00 30.92
CA GLY A 280 0.12 -9.43 32.24
C GLY A 280 1.06 -8.21 32.20
N ALA A 281 1.50 -7.76 31.01
CA ALA A 281 2.26 -6.53 30.85
C ALA A 281 1.36 -5.36 30.43
N PRO A 282 1.80 -4.09 30.62
CA PRO A 282 1.10 -2.93 30.09
C PRO A 282 0.88 -3.08 28.58
N ARG A 283 -0.34 -2.79 28.12
CA ARG A 283 -0.69 -2.79 26.69
C ARG A 283 -0.07 -1.58 26.00
N ALA A 284 0.26 -1.74 24.72
CA ALA A 284 0.55 -0.66 23.80
C ALA A 284 -0.57 -0.59 22.77
N ALA A 285 -1.20 0.57 22.61
CA ALA A 285 -2.29 0.77 21.66
C ALA A 285 -2.19 2.10 20.91
N VAL A 286 -2.78 2.13 19.71
CA VAL A 286 -3.07 3.32 18.91
C VAL A 286 -4.47 3.11 18.33
N GLN A 287 -5.40 4.03 18.57
CA GLN A 287 -6.80 3.82 18.17
C GLN A 287 -7.04 4.17 16.70
N HIS A 288 -6.43 5.23 16.19
CA HIS A 288 -6.63 5.62 14.81
C HIS A 288 -5.33 6.15 14.21
N VAL A 289 -5.03 5.73 12.99
CA VAL A 289 -3.95 6.29 12.17
C VAL A 289 -4.52 6.54 10.80
N VAL A 290 -4.44 7.78 10.30
CA VAL A 290 -4.79 8.14 8.93
C VAL A 290 -3.60 8.82 8.29
N ILE A 291 -3.27 8.40 7.08
CA ILE A 291 -2.25 9.03 6.26
C ILE A 291 -2.91 9.33 4.92
N LYS A 292 -2.91 10.60 4.52
CA LYS A 292 -3.40 11.05 3.21
C LYS A 292 -2.24 11.65 2.45
N GLY A 293 -2.03 11.22 1.22
CA GLY A 293 -1.04 11.75 0.30
C GLY A 293 -1.73 12.35 -0.92
N ILE A 294 -1.28 13.51 -1.36
CA ILE A 294 -1.63 14.09 -2.65
C ILE A 294 -0.35 14.55 -3.31
N SER A 295 -0.09 14.11 -4.53
CA SER A 295 1.06 14.54 -5.30
C SER A 295 0.68 14.86 -6.73
N ALA A 296 1.40 15.79 -7.35
CA ALA A 296 1.20 16.22 -8.72
C ALA A 296 2.54 16.57 -9.36
N LEU A 297 2.64 16.35 -10.67
CA LEU A 297 3.76 16.81 -11.47
C LEU A 297 3.36 18.16 -12.10
N GLU A 298 4.10 19.22 -11.76
CA GLU A 298 3.88 20.56 -12.30
C GLU A 298 4.54 20.72 -13.69
N PRO A 299 4.09 21.70 -14.50
CA PRO A 299 4.75 22.04 -15.76
C PRO A 299 6.22 22.43 -15.51
N GLY A 300 7.17 21.59 -15.94
CA GLY A 300 8.60 21.79 -15.65
C GLY A 300 9.30 20.59 -14.99
N HIS A 301 8.60 19.47 -14.77
CA HIS A 301 9.12 18.26 -14.10
C HIS A 301 9.44 18.48 -12.61
N GLU A 302 8.67 19.37 -11.99
CA GLU A 302 8.73 19.62 -10.55
C GLU A 302 7.63 18.83 -9.85
N LEU A 303 7.99 18.07 -8.83
CA LEU A 303 7.05 17.33 -8.00
C LEU A 303 6.55 18.24 -6.88
N ARG A 304 5.22 18.32 -6.78
CA ARG A 304 4.50 18.84 -5.63
C ARG A 304 3.92 17.67 -4.85
N SER A 305 4.11 17.65 -3.54
CA SER A 305 3.61 16.58 -2.66
C SER A 305 3.10 17.15 -1.36
N ARG A 306 1.99 16.61 -0.89
CA ARG A 306 1.34 16.93 0.39
C ARG A 306 1.03 15.63 1.09
N ALA A 307 1.37 15.54 2.37
CA ALA A 307 1.03 14.43 3.23
C ALA A 307 0.42 14.93 4.54
N ASP A 308 -0.72 14.39 4.93
CA ASP A 308 -1.36 14.61 6.22
C ASP A 308 -1.30 13.33 7.04
N PHE A 309 -0.88 13.44 8.30
CA PHE A 309 -0.81 12.35 9.27
C PHE A 309 -1.68 12.70 10.47
N ASP A 310 -2.68 11.88 10.72
CA ASP A 310 -3.57 11.98 11.89
C ASP A 310 -3.42 10.71 12.73
N ILE A 311 -2.96 10.83 13.97
CA ILE A 311 -2.79 9.70 14.89
C ILE A 311 -3.50 10.03 16.19
N SER A 312 -4.38 9.16 16.67
CA SER A 312 -5.12 9.39 17.91
C SER A 312 -5.24 8.14 18.79
N GLY A 313 -5.51 8.37 20.07
CA GLY A 313 -5.66 7.33 21.08
C GLY A 313 -4.37 6.54 21.30
N ILE A 314 -3.23 7.23 21.33
CA ILE A 314 -1.93 6.62 21.61
C ILE A 314 -1.87 6.27 23.11
N GLU A 315 -1.73 4.99 23.40
CA GLU A 315 -1.54 4.45 24.74
C GLU A 315 -0.28 3.58 24.74
N ILE A 316 0.88 4.20 24.77
CA ILE A 316 2.16 3.49 24.86
C ILE A 316 2.79 3.84 26.20
N PRO A 317 3.23 2.86 27.02
CA PRO A 317 3.91 3.15 28.27
C PRO A 317 5.07 4.13 28.04
N GLN A 318 5.18 5.15 28.90
CA GLN A 318 6.21 6.20 28.85
C GLN A 318 6.05 7.24 27.73
N ILE A 319 5.13 7.06 26.78
CA ILE A 319 4.79 8.07 25.77
C ILE A 319 3.60 8.87 26.29
N ASP A 320 3.83 10.15 26.53
CA ASP A 320 2.80 11.10 26.93
C ASP A 320 2.27 11.84 25.71
N VAL A 321 1.63 11.12 24.79
CA VAL A 321 1.00 11.69 23.59
C VAL A 321 -0.37 11.03 23.45
N GLN A 322 -1.40 11.82 23.22
CA GLN A 322 -2.78 11.37 23.02
C GLN A 322 -3.19 11.47 21.55
N GLU A 323 -2.76 12.55 20.90
CA GLU A 323 -3.11 12.89 19.53
C GLU A 323 -1.95 13.61 18.83
N VAL A 324 -1.79 13.35 17.54
CA VAL A 324 -0.82 13.97 16.65
C VAL A 324 -1.52 14.29 15.33
N HIS A 325 -1.51 15.56 14.94
CA HIS A 325 -1.76 15.98 13.57
C HIS A 325 -0.49 16.61 13.01
N LEU A 326 -0.17 16.26 11.77
CA LEU A 326 1.01 16.74 11.08
C LEU A 326 0.74 16.82 9.57
N GLY A 327 0.86 18.00 8.99
CA GLY A 327 0.94 18.17 7.55
C GLY A 327 2.38 18.41 7.10
N VAL A 328 2.75 17.81 5.97
CA VAL A 328 4.04 18.04 5.30
C VAL A 328 3.74 18.34 3.83
N ASP A 329 4.13 19.53 3.39
CA ASP A 329 4.10 19.93 1.99
C ASP A 329 5.55 20.04 1.46
N VAL A 330 5.77 19.55 0.24
CA VAL A 330 7.02 19.67 -0.49
C VAL A 330 6.68 20.23 -1.87
N ASP A 331 7.23 21.39 -2.19
CA ASP A 331 7.04 22.07 -3.46
C ASP A 331 8.37 22.16 -4.23
N ARG A 332 8.27 22.20 -5.56
CA ARG A 332 9.39 22.36 -6.50
C ARG A 332 10.50 21.31 -6.34
N LEU A 333 10.13 20.05 -6.08
CA LEU A 333 11.13 19.00 -5.94
C LEU A 333 11.53 18.45 -7.32
N PRO A 334 12.82 18.47 -7.71
CA PRO A 334 13.24 17.98 -9.02
C PRO A 334 12.95 16.48 -9.19
N GLU A 335 12.16 16.11 -10.22
CA GLU A 335 11.67 14.74 -10.42
C GLU A 335 12.81 13.71 -10.59
N GLN A 336 13.83 14.00 -11.42
CA GLN A 336 14.92 13.07 -11.74
C GLN A 336 15.88 12.81 -10.55
N PRO A 337 16.35 13.84 -9.82
CA PRO A 337 17.08 13.65 -8.57
C PRO A 337 16.28 12.87 -7.52
N PHE A 338 14.98 13.18 -7.35
CA PHE A 338 14.11 12.45 -6.42
C PHE A 338 14.02 10.96 -6.77
N LEU A 339 13.83 10.65 -8.05
CA LEU A 339 13.86 9.30 -8.58
C LEU A 339 15.15 8.56 -8.27
N SER A 340 16.28 9.25 -8.39
CA SER A 340 17.61 8.71 -8.11
C SER A 340 17.79 8.41 -6.63
N VAL A 341 17.32 9.30 -5.74
CA VAL A 341 17.29 9.04 -4.29
C VAL A 341 16.47 7.81 -4.00
N ARG A 342 15.24 7.73 -4.52
CA ARG A 342 14.36 6.60 -4.25
C ARG A 342 15.00 5.28 -4.69
N LYS A 343 15.51 5.19 -5.92
CA LYS A 343 16.18 3.97 -6.43
C LYS A 343 17.35 3.54 -5.55
N ARG A 344 18.19 4.49 -5.10
CA ARG A 344 19.34 4.20 -4.24
C ARG A 344 18.91 3.84 -2.81
N MET A 345 17.90 4.52 -2.27
CA MET A 345 17.32 4.19 -0.97
C MET A 345 16.73 2.76 -1.00
N MET A 346 16.06 2.39 -2.08
CA MET A 346 15.59 1.02 -2.29
C MET A 346 16.74 0.01 -2.32
N ALA A 347 17.85 0.33 -3.00
CA ALA A 347 19.02 -0.53 -3.02
C ALA A 347 19.65 -0.69 -1.63
N ILE A 348 19.78 0.40 -0.85
CA ILE A 348 20.29 0.38 0.53
C ILE A 348 19.38 -0.44 1.45
N ASN A 349 18.06 -0.23 1.36
CA ASN A 349 17.07 -0.94 2.17
C ASN A 349 16.99 -2.43 1.80
N GLY A 350 17.24 -2.77 0.53
CA GLY A 350 17.30 -4.16 0.06
C GLY A 350 18.55 -4.92 0.52
N GLN A 351 19.59 -4.22 1.01
CA GLN A 351 20.79 -4.85 1.54
C GLN A 351 20.63 -5.21 3.03
N ASN A 352 21.19 -6.35 3.42
CA ASN A 352 21.28 -6.79 4.82
C ASN A 352 22.39 -6.03 5.58
N LEU A 353 22.33 -4.70 5.58
CA LEU A 353 23.26 -3.85 6.31
C LEU A 353 22.89 -3.79 7.79
N THR A 354 23.90 -3.71 8.66
CA THR A 354 23.67 -3.32 10.06
C THR A 354 23.18 -1.88 10.12
N LEU A 355 22.53 -1.47 11.23
CA LEU A 355 22.01 -0.11 11.40
C LEU A 355 23.07 0.97 11.14
N GLN A 356 24.30 0.76 11.63
CA GLN A 356 25.41 1.68 11.40
C GLN A 356 25.84 1.75 9.93
N HIS A 357 25.96 0.62 9.25
CA HIS A 357 26.32 0.61 7.82
C HIS A 357 25.22 1.23 6.97
N ARG A 358 23.95 0.97 7.30
CA ARG A 358 22.79 1.60 6.65
C ARG A 358 22.80 3.11 6.87
N ALA A 359 23.05 3.58 8.09
CA ALA A 359 23.17 5.00 8.39
C ALA A 359 24.29 5.68 7.58
N ARG A 360 25.47 5.04 7.47
CA ARG A 360 26.57 5.54 6.63
C ARG A 360 26.19 5.56 5.14
N ALA A 361 25.56 4.49 4.64
CA ALA A 361 25.11 4.42 3.25
C ALA A 361 24.06 5.50 2.93
N MET A 362 23.11 5.71 3.85
CA MET A 362 22.13 6.80 3.75
C MET A 362 22.78 8.16 3.80
N LEU A 363 23.76 8.38 4.68
CA LEU A 363 24.51 9.63 4.74
C LEU A 363 25.22 9.90 3.40
N HIS A 364 25.91 8.89 2.84
CA HIS A 364 26.54 8.99 1.52
C HIS A 364 25.54 9.24 0.39
N LEU A 365 24.33 8.68 0.48
CA LEU A 365 23.25 8.96 -0.46
C LEU A 365 22.87 10.44 -0.40
N TRP A 366 22.61 10.96 0.80
CA TRP A 366 22.25 12.35 1.02
C TRP A 366 23.36 13.29 0.58
N THR A 367 24.63 13.05 0.91
CA THR A 367 25.74 13.93 0.50
C THR A 367 25.87 14.05 -1.01
N ASN A 368 25.56 12.98 -1.76
CA ASN A 368 25.75 12.94 -3.21
C ASN A 368 24.54 13.45 -4.00
N VAL A 369 23.33 13.33 -3.46
CA VAL A 369 22.11 13.68 -4.21
C VAL A 369 21.48 14.98 -3.72
N LEU A 370 21.77 15.41 -2.49
CA LEU A 370 21.21 16.65 -1.96
C LEU A 370 21.47 17.86 -2.87
N PRO A 371 22.68 18.09 -3.43
CA PRO A 371 22.89 19.23 -4.34
C PRO A 371 21.95 19.22 -5.55
N ALA A 372 21.65 18.04 -6.10
CA ALA A 372 20.75 17.91 -7.24
C ALA A 372 19.28 18.10 -6.84
N LEU A 373 18.86 17.67 -5.64
CA LEU A 373 17.51 17.93 -5.12
C LEU A 373 17.28 19.40 -4.81
N LEU A 374 18.35 20.11 -4.44
CA LEU A 374 18.30 21.52 -4.08
C LEU A 374 18.42 22.46 -5.28
N ALA A 375 18.71 21.93 -6.48
CA ALA A 375 18.99 22.73 -7.68
C ALA A 375 17.82 23.65 -8.08
N ASP A 376 16.58 23.20 -7.89
CA ASP A 376 15.39 23.98 -8.27
C ASP A 376 14.74 24.67 -7.07
N SER A 377 15.54 25.07 -6.07
CA SER A 377 15.12 25.85 -4.89
C SER A 377 13.84 25.30 -4.20
N PRO A 378 13.86 24.04 -3.74
CA PRO A 378 12.69 23.40 -3.17
C PRO A 378 12.24 24.10 -1.89
N THR A 379 10.95 23.96 -1.59
CA THR A 379 10.36 24.41 -0.33
C THR A 379 9.76 23.22 0.40
N VAL A 380 10.06 23.10 1.69
CA VAL A 380 9.46 22.11 2.58
C VAL A 380 8.71 22.84 3.68
N THR A 381 7.43 22.54 3.82
CA THR A 381 6.54 23.15 4.82
C THR A 381 6.00 22.08 5.74
N LEU A 382 6.31 22.21 7.02
CA LEU A 382 5.63 21.56 8.13
C LEU A 382 4.46 22.43 8.54
N ARG A 383 3.23 21.92 8.45
CA ARG A 383 2.00 22.65 8.76
C ARG A 383 1.15 21.90 9.76
N ASP A 384 0.34 22.65 10.49
CA ASP A 384 -0.69 22.11 11.36
C ASP A 384 -0.14 21.12 12.40
N VAL A 385 1.12 21.29 12.85
CA VAL A 385 1.69 20.41 13.89
C VAL A 385 0.87 20.63 15.13
N HIS A 386 0.14 19.60 15.55
CA HIS A 386 -0.70 19.64 16.74
C HIS A 386 -0.51 18.36 17.53
N VAL A 387 0.19 18.46 18.65
CA VAL A 387 0.47 17.31 19.52
C VAL A 387 -0.17 17.54 20.87
N VAL A 388 -1.12 16.68 21.24
CA VAL A 388 -1.79 16.72 22.54
C VAL A 388 -1.09 15.75 23.49
N THR A 389 -0.67 16.25 24.64
CA THR A 389 -0.04 15.47 25.72
C THR A 389 -0.79 15.74 27.04
N ARG A 390 -0.54 14.96 28.10
CA ARG A 390 -1.09 15.28 29.43
C ARG A 390 -0.50 16.57 30.01
N ALA A 391 0.70 16.96 29.60
CA ALA A 391 1.36 18.19 30.03
C ALA A 391 0.98 19.42 29.19
N GLY A 392 0.10 19.28 28.19
CA GLY A 392 -0.42 20.36 27.37
C GLY A 392 -0.29 20.11 25.87
N VAL A 393 -0.54 21.16 25.08
CA VAL A 393 -0.61 21.09 23.61
C VAL A 393 0.61 21.75 22.99
N VAL A 394 1.30 21.04 22.10
CA VAL A 394 2.36 21.60 21.24
C VAL A 394 1.75 22.00 19.91
N LYS A 395 2.03 23.22 19.47
CA LYS A 395 1.70 23.71 18.12
C LYS A 395 2.95 24.18 17.40
N ALA A 396 3.12 23.82 16.15
CA ALA A 396 4.23 24.30 15.35
C ALA A 396 3.91 24.38 13.86
N ASP A 397 4.59 25.30 13.20
CA ASP A 397 4.60 25.43 11.75
C ASP A 397 6.01 25.83 11.34
N ALA A 398 6.55 25.25 10.28
CA ALA A 398 7.88 25.55 9.81
C ALA A 398 7.95 25.50 8.28
N THR A 399 8.46 26.55 7.66
CA THR A 399 8.76 26.57 6.23
C THR A 399 10.27 26.71 6.07
N VAL A 400 10.85 25.84 5.25
CA VAL A 400 12.26 25.87 4.87
C VAL A 400 12.30 26.00 3.35
N HIS A 401 12.85 27.12 2.88
CA HIS A 401 13.10 27.36 1.47
C HIS A 401 14.60 27.36 1.22
N TYR A 402 15.05 26.63 0.20
CA TYR A 402 16.43 26.68 -0.24
C TYR A 402 16.57 27.59 -1.44
N ASP A 403 17.43 28.61 -1.41
CA ASP A 403 17.72 29.48 -2.54
C ASP A 403 18.94 28.96 -3.32
N ALA A 404 18.69 28.36 -4.48
CA ALA A 404 19.76 27.82 -5.33
C ALA A 404 20.63 28.90 -6.00
N SER A 405 20.24 30.17 -5.96
CA SER A 405 21.05 31.28 -6.49
C SER A 405 22.26 31.61 -5.60
N VAL A 406 22.20 31.23 -4.32
CA VAL A 406 23.29 31.39 -3.36
C VAL A 406 24.37 30.36 -3.67
N LYS A 407 25.55 30.83 -4.08
CA LYS A 407 26.68 29.95 -4.43
C LYS A 407 27.02 29.02 -3.25
N PRO A 408 26.97 27.70 -3.42
CA PRO A 408 27.30 26.78 -2.34
C PRO A 408 28.76 26.93 -1.95
N VAL A 409 29.02 27.01 -0.64
CA VAL A 409 30.36 27.01 -0.08
C VAL A 409 30.91 25.58 -0.14
N PRO A 410 32.17 25.37 -0.58
CA PRO A 410 32.80 24.06 -0.53
C PRO A 410 32.82 23.53 0.92
N GLY A 411 32.16 22.41 1.18
CA GLY A 411 32.06 21.82 2.52
C GLY A 411 30.80 21.01 2.77
N GLY A 412 29.75 21.20 1.96
CA GLY A 412 28.50 20.43 2.05
C GLY A 412 27.36 21.17 2.78
N PRO A 413 26.25 20.47 3.11
CA PRO A 413 25.01 21.07 3.59
C PRO A 413 25.13 21.98 4.83
N PRO A 414 25.92 21.65 5.89
CA PRO A 414 26.06 22.54 7.04
C PRO A 414 26.78 23.86 6.72
N PHE A 415 27.46 23.96 5.57
CA PHE A 415 28.15 25.17 5.12
C PHE A 415 27.29 26.05 4.19
N ASN A 416 26.09 25.57 3.80
CA ASN A 416 25.15 26.29 2.94
C ASN A 416 23.92 26.79 3.70
N ILE A 417 24.02 27.00 5.02
CA ILE A 417 22.93 27.55 5.83
C ILE A 417 22.50 28.93 5.31
N GLN A 418 23.41 29.70 4.70
CA GLN A 418 23.10 31.00 4.08
C GLN A 418 22.14 30.93 2.89
N ALA A 419 21.93 29.73 2.34
CA ALA A 419 20.96 29.48 1.27
C ALA A 419 19.61 29.00 1.82
N LEU A 420 19.42 28.94 3.15
CA LEU A 420 18.21 28.39 3.77
C LEU A 420 17.40 29.50 4.46
N ALA A 421 16.40 30.00 3.75
CA ALA A 421 15.39 30.83 4.39
C ALA A 421 14.48 29.95 5.26
N VAL A 422 14.48 30.18 6.57
CA VAL A 422 13.68 29.41 7.53
C VAL A 422 12.71 30.33 8.24
N GLN A 423 11.42 29.97 8.20
CA GLN A 423 10.40 30.57 9.04
C GLN A 423 9.80 29.48 9.92
N ALA A 424 9.92 29.59 11.24
CA ALA A 424 9.33 28.62 12.16
C ALA A 424 8.62 29.31 13.32
N HIS A 425 7.44 28.78 13.63
CA HIS A 425 6.63 29.16 14.78
C HIS A 425 6.47 27.94 15.67
N LEU A 426 6.75 28.08 16.96
CA LEU A 426 6.60 27.01 17.94
C LEU A 426 5.89 27.55 19.18
N ARG A 427 4.91 26.79 19.66
CA ARG A 427 4.27 26.96 20.96
C ARG A 427 4.35 25.64 21.70
N ILE A 428 5.03 25.64 22.85
CA ILE A 428 5.28 24.42 23.62
C ILE A 428 5.13 24.68 25.13
N PRO A 429 4.43 23.82 25.87
CA PRO A 429 4.40 23.89 27.33
C PRO A 429 5.79 23.85 27.95
N VAL A 430 6.03 24.70 28.96
CA VAL A 430 7.32 24.83 29.66
C VAL A 430 7.82 23.47 30.14
N VAL A 431 6.93 22.68 30.75
CA VAL A 431 7.25 21.34 31.27
C VAL A 431 7.70 20.39 30.16
N LEU A 432 7.06 20.44 28.99
CA LEU A 432 7.41 19.59 27.86
C LEU A 432 8.74 20.00 27.25
N LEU A 433 8.97 21.30 27.02
CA LEU A 433 10.24 21.76 26.47
C LEU A 433 11.41 21.37 27.39
N HIS A 434 11.25 21.58 28.69
CA HIS A 434 12.27 21.22 29.67
C HIS A 434 12.57 19.73 29.64
N ARG A 435 11.54 18.88 29.64
CA ARG A 435 11.69 17.42 29.54
C ARG A 435 12.38 16.99 28.25
N LEU A 436 12.06 17.60 27.11
CA LEU A 436 12.69 17.29 25.82
C LEU A 436 14.17 17.66 25.82
N VAL A 437 14.52 18.88 26.25
CA VAL A 437 15.91 19.34 26.33
C VAL A 437 16.69 18.49 27.33
N PHE A 438 16.13 18.23 28.52
CA PHE A 438 16.72 17.36 29.53
C PHE A 438 17.02 15.96 28.98
N THR A 439 16.05 15.32 28.32
CA THR A 439 16.23 13.99 27.73
C THR A 439 17.33 14.00 26.67
N GLY A 440 17.39 15.05 25.84
CA GLY A 440 18.47 15.23 24.87
C GLY A 440 19.84 15.37 25.53
N MET A 441 19.94 16.16 26.60
CA MET A 441 21.18 16.35 27.35
C MET A 441 21.64 15.06 28.04
N CYS A 442 20.73 14.30 28.64
CA CYS A 442 21.03 12.98 29.20
C CYS A 442 21.68 12.07 28.15
N ARG A 443 21.09 11.97 26.95
CA ARG A 443 21.63 11.13 25.86
C ARG A 443 22.99 11.63 25.37
N ALA A 444 23.16 12.95 25.22
CA ALA A 444 24.42 13.54 24.79
C ALA A 444 25.54 13.28 25.81
N LEU A 445 25.25 13.44 27.10
CA LEU A 445 26.21 13.16 28.18
C LEU A 445 26.52 11.67 28.29
N GLN A 446 25.54 10.78 28.18
CA GLN A 446 25.76 9.33 28.14
C GLN A 446 26.67 8.93 26.97
N ALA A 447 26.43 9.48 25.78
CA ALA A 447 27.27 9.24 24.62
C ALA A 447 28.71 9.74 24.82
N ALA A 448 28.89 10.91 25.45
CA ALA A 448 30.22 11.45 25.78
C ALA A 448 30.98 10.60 26.82
N HIS A 449 30.27 9.89 27.69
CA HIS A 449 30.87 9.03 28.71
C HIS A 449 31.00 7.56 28.29
N ALA A 450 30.62 7.19 27.06
CA ALA A 450 30.68 5.81 26.57
C ALA A 450 32.10 5.18 26.57
N HIS A 451 33.16 5.98 26.77
CA HIS A 451 34.55 5.55 26.84
C HIS A 451 35.25 5.83 28.19
N ASN A 452 34.52 6.35 29.17
CA ASN A 452 35.00 6.65 30.51
C ASN A 452 34.22 5.82 31.55
N PRO A 453 34.73 5.65 32.78
CA PRO A 453 33.95 5.02 33.86
C PRO A 453 32.60 5.73 33.99
N GLU A 454 31.54 4.93 34.01
CA GLU A 454 30.16 5.40 33.95
C GLU A 454 29.89 6.34 35.13
N PRO A 455 29.56 7.63 34.89
CA PRO A 455 29.21 8.52 35.98
C PRO A 455 27.97 7.98 36.70
N ASP A 456 27.91 8.17 38.01
CA ASP A 456 26.74 7.81 38.80
C ASP A 456 25.46 8.41 38.16
N ALA A 457 24.39 7.63 38.08
CA ALA A 457 23.16 8.03 37.41
C ALA A 457 22.57 9.33 37.98
N ALA A 458 22.74 9.55 39.30
CA ALA A 458 22.34 10.79 39.95
C ALA A 458 23.19 12.00 39.48
N GLN A 459 24.49 11.81 39.31
CA GLN A 459 25.39 12.85 38.80
C GLN A 459 25.09 13.19 37.34
N LEU A 460 24.81 12.18 36.51
CA LEU A 460 24.46 12.39 35.10
C LEU A 460 23.12 13.13 34.97
N SER A 461 22.12 12.78 35.79
CA SER A 461 20.84 13.48 35.83
C SER A 461 21.01 14.94 36.27
N ALA A 462 21.74 15.20 37.36
CA ALA A 462 21.98 16.56 37.82
C ALA A 462 22.74 17.42 36.79
N ALA A 463 23.75 16.83 36.13
CA ALA A 463 24.49 17.49 35.07
C ALA A 463 23.62 17.80 33.84
N ALA A 464 22.77 16.86 33.42
CA ALA A 464 21.82 17.04 32.32
C ALA A 464 20.78 18.13 32.63
N GLU A 465 20.29 18.18 33.87
CA GLU A 465 19.35 19.20 34.32
C GLU A 465 19.98 20.60 34.31
N ALA A 466 21.19 20.73 34.83
CA ALA A 466 21.93 22.00 34.79
C ALA A 466 22.24 22.42 33.34
N ALA A 467 22.58 21.47 32.46
CA ALA A 467 22.81 21.73 31.04
C ALA A 467 21.52 22.16 30.32
N ALA A 468 20.39 21.52 30.62
CA ALA A 468 19.10 21.87 30.05
C ALA A 468 18.66 23.27 30.46
N HIS A 469 18.78 23.63 31.74
CA HIS A 469 18.51 24.97 32.24
C HIS A 469 19.39 26.03 31.55
N ARG A 470 20.70 25.78 31.45
CA ARG A 470 21.61 26.69 30.74
C ARG A 470 21.22 26.85 29.28
N LYS A 471 20.87 25.77 28.59
CA LYS A 471 20.49 25.82 27.18
C LYS A 471 19.19 26.60 26.97
N ILE A 472 18.16 26.33 27.77
CA ILE A 472 16.89 27.08 27.70
C ILE A 472 17.13 28.56 28.04
N GLY A 473 17.92 28.84 29.08
CA GLY A 473 18.31 30.21 29.43
C GLY A 473 19.04 30.95 28.30
N SER A 474 19.94 30.28 27.58
CA SER A 474 20.62 30.87 26.42
C SER A 474 19.63 31.19 25.30
N LEU A 475 18.71 30.28 24.98
CA LEU A 475 17.68 30.50 23.96
C LEU A 475 16.76 31.67 24.30
N ILE A 476 16.45 31.88 25.58
CA ILE A 476 15.67 33.04 26.05
C ILE A 476 16.49 34.33 25.91
N ASN A 477 17.74 34.32 26.34
CA ASN A 477 18.64 35.48 26.26
C ASN A 477 18.94 35.88 24.81
N GLU A 478 19.01 34.91 23.91
CA GLU A 478 19.18 35.11 22.46
C GLU A 478 17.85 35.48 21.76
N HIS A 479 16.78 35.72 22.51
CA HIS A 479 15.43 36.05 22.03
C HIS A 479 14.82 35.02 21.06
N MET A 480 15.36 33.80 21.02
CA MET A 480 14.78 32.69 20.25
C MET A 480 13.58 32.05 20.95
N LEU A 481 13.49 32.18 22.27
CA LEU A 481 12.35 31.75 23.08
C LEU A 481 11.82 32.89 23.94
N VAL A 482 10.51 33.11 23.89
CA VAL A 482 9.79 34.01 24.78
C VAL A 482 8.89 33.16 25.67
N ARG A 483 9.00 33.36 26.99
CA ARG A 483 8.09 32.71 27.95
C ARG A 483 6.83 33.55 28.10
N ASP A 484 5.67 32.93 27.92
CA ASP A 484 4.35 33.51 28.15
C ASP A 484 3.57 32.57 29.09
N GLY A 485 3.59 32.89 30.39
CA GLY A 485 3.04 32.04 31.45
C GLY A 485 3.68 30.64 31.47
N ASP A 486 2.84 29.64 31.20
CA ASP A 486 3.19 28.21 31.17
C ASP A 486 3.61 27.70 29.78
N LEU A 487 3.74 28.61 28.81
CA LEU A 487 4.14 28.31 27.44
C LEU A 487 5.46 29.00 27.08
N TYR A 488 6.23 28.35 26.20
CA TYR A 488 7.26 28.99 25.41
C TYR A 488 6.78 29.22 23.99
N HIS A 489 7.16 30.36 23.44
CA HIS A 489 6.94 30.79 22.08
C HIS A 489 8.29 30.96 21.39
N ALA A 490 8.45 30.37 20.19
CA ALA A 490 9.59 30.62 19.32
C ALA A 490 9.09 31.16 18.00
N ASN A 491 9.66 32.27 17.55
CA ASN A 491 9.49 32.80 16.20
C ASN A 491 10.88 32.91 15.60
N LEU A 492 11.26 31.92 14.79
CA LEU A 492 12.55 31.87 14.13
C LEU A 492 12.37 32.35 12.70
N ILE A 493 13.07 33.42 12.35
CA ILE A 493 13.16 33.92 10.98
C ILE A 493 14.65 33.98 10.66
N GLY A 494 15.11 33.01 9.87
CA GLY A 494 16.48 32.89 9.38
C GLY A 494 16.57 33.30 7.92
N PRO A 495 17.66 33.98 7.51
CA PRO A 495 17.94 34.32 6.11
C PRO A 495 18.28 33.08 5.28
#